data_AF-A0A448MNE8-F1
#
_entry.id   AF-A0A448MNE8-F1
#
_cell.length_a   1.000
_cell.length_b   1.000
_cell.length_c   1.000
_cell.angle_alpha   90.00
_cell.angle_beta   90.00
_cell.angle_gamma   90.00
#
_symmetry.space_group_name_H-M   'P 1'
#
loop_
_entity.id
_entity.type
_entity.pdbx_description
1 polymer ?
#
loop_
_entity_poly.entity_id
_entity_poly.type
_entity_poly.pdbx_seq_one_letter_code
_entity_poly.pdbx_strand_id
1 'polypeptide(L)'
;MRVNRLNMPLIRVLEKPSNKLWEGQGGILVGKYAVKRGFKQRLKNGRMHIMQRAGKARYPIDVVKVPIGKPLTDAFARALKDYPEQLQAELSRQLISSLRR
;
A
#
# COMPACT_ATOMS: atom_id res chain seq x y z
N MET A 1 17.18 -7.07 4.39
CA MET A 1 15.97 -6.24 4.65
C MET A 1 14.73 -7.02 4.23
N ARG A 2 13.67 -7.07 5.05
CA ARG A 2 12.45 -7.83 4.73
C ARG A 2 11.27 -6.86 4.54
N VAL A 3 10.64 -6.94 3.38
CA VAL A 3 9.55 -6.05 2.97
C VAL A 3 8.21 -6.63 3.43
N ASN A 4 7.34 -5.83 4.05
CA ASN A 4 5.97 -6.24 4.41
C ASN A 4 5.09 -6.29 3.15
N ARG A 5 4.58 -7.48 2.80
CA ARG A 5 3.81 -7.74 1.59
C ARG A 5 2.30 -7.87 1.82
N LEU A 6 1.83 -7.61 3.03
CA LEU A 6 0.42 -7.71 3.38
C LEU A 6 -0.42 -6.73 2.57
N ASN A 7 -1.63 -7.16 2.18
CA ASN A 7 -2.52 -6.32 1.38
C ASN A 7 -2.94 -5.06 2.15
N MET A 8 -3.03 -3.93 1.44
CA MET A 8 -3.39 -2.64 2.02
C MET A 8 -4.90 -2.43 2.00
N PRO A 9 -5.56 -2.11 3.12
CA PRO A 9 -6.99 -1.84 3.11
C PRO A 9 -7.29 -0.50 2.42
N LEU A 10 -8.42 -0.41 1.71
CA LEU A 10 -8.76 0.76 0.89
C LEU A 10 -8.88 2.08 1.67
N ILE A 11 -9.22 2.00 2.96
CA ILE A 11 -9.22 3.16 3.87
C ILE A 11 -7.87 3.89 3.88
N ARG A 12 -6.75 3.16 3.79
CA ARG A 12 -5.40 3.75 3.72
C ARG A 12 -5.11 4.40 2.37
N VAL A 13 -5.74 3.91 1.30
CA VAL A 13 -5.65 4.53 -0.02
C VAL A 13 -6.40 5.85 -0.01
N LEU A 14 -7.61 5.88 0.58
CA LEU A 14 -8.45 7.07 0.65
C LEU A 14 -7.88 8.19 1.54
N GLU A 15 -7.03 7.86 2.51
CA GLU A 15 -6.31 8.85 3.33
C GLU A 15 -5.41 9.79 2.53
N LYS A 16 -4.99 9.39 1.33
CA LYS A 16 -4.18 10.25 0.47
C LYS A 16 -5.07 11.29 -0.21
N PRO A 17 -4.82 12.60 -0.06
CA PRO A 17 -5.68 13.65 -0.60
C PRO A 17 -5.76 13.67 -2.13
N SER A 18 -4.79 13.05 -2.83
CA SER A 18 -4.83 12.88 -4.29
C SER A 18 -5.87 11.86 -4.76
N ASN A 19 -6.33 10.96 -3.89
CA ASN A 19 -7.29 9.93 -4.28
C ASN A 19 -8.72 10.44 -4.14
N LYS A 20 -9.41 10.52 -5.27
CA LYS A 20 -10.84 10.84 -5.31
C LYS A 20 -11.69 9.59 -5.05
N LEU A 21 -12.79 9.79 -4.33
CA LEU A 21 -13.84 8.81 -4.10
C LEU A 21 -14.98 9.09 -5.08
N TRP A 22 -15.34 8.11 -5.89
CA TRP A 22 -16.52 8.18 -6.76
C TRP A 22 -17.45 7.00 -6.50
N GLU A 23 -18.74 7.27 -6.51
CA GLU A 23 -19.79 6.30 -6.21
C GLU A 23 -20.82 6.34 -7.33
N GLY A 24 -21.12 5.16 -7.90
CA GLY A 24 -22.09 5.05 -8.97
C GLY A 24 -22.14 3.65 -9.57
N GLN A 25 -23.21 3.37 -10.32
CA GLN A 25 -23.39 2.10 -11.05
C GLN A 25 -23.21 0.84 -10.17
N GLY A 26 -23.64 0.93 -8.89
CA GLY A 26 -23.53 -0.19 -7.94
C GLY A 26 -22.10 -0.51 -7.47
N GLY A 27 -21.14 0.40 -7.64
CA GLY A 27 -19.76 0.25 -7.21
C GLY A 27 -19.16 1.53 -6.64
N ILE A 28 -17.95 1.39 -6.09
CA ILE A 28 -17.14 2.49 -5.57
C ILE A 28 -15.78 2.49 -6.25
N LEU A 29 -15.35 3.65 -6.71
CA LEU A 29 -14.00 3.87 -7.23
C LEU A 29 -13.20 4.70 -6.23
N VAL A 30 -12.04 4.19 -5.83
CA VAL A 30 -11.07 4.89 -4.96
C VAL A 30 -9.75 5.00 -5.70
N GLY A 31 -9.45 6.19 -6.21
CA GLY A 31 -8.33 6.40 -7.12
C GLY A 31 -8.44 5.46 -8.33
N LYS A 32 -7.47 4.55 -8.49
CA LYS A 32 -7.46 3.54 -9.58
C LYS A 32 -8.17 2.23 -9.24
N TYR A 33 -8.66 2.05 -8.01
CA TYR A 33 -9.22 0.77 -7.56
C TYR A 33 -10.74 0.81 -7.57
N ALA A 34 -11.35 -0.05 -8.40
CA ALA A 34 -12.80 -0.23 -8.47
C ALA A 34 -13.27 -1.37 -7.58
N VAL A 35 -14.31 -1.12 -6.81
CA VAL A 35 -14.95 -2.06 -5.89
C VAL A 35 -16.38 -2.28 -6.34
N LYS A 36 -16.69 -3.50 -6.80
CA LYS A 36 -18.06 -3.88 -7.16
C LYS A 36 -18.87 -4.13 -5.89
N ARG A 37 -20.15 -3.69 -5.89
CA ARG A 37 -21.06 -3.83 -4.74
C ARG A 37 -20.44 -3.26 -3.45
N GLY A 38 -19.63 -2.22 -3.61
CA GLY A 38 -18.95 -1.52 -2.53
C GLY A 38 -19.90 -0.56 -1.82
N PHE A 39 -19.63 -0.30 -0.55
CA PHE A 39 -20.29 0.76 0.21
C PHE A 39 -19.29 1.44 1.14
N LYS A 40 -19.55 2.72 1.45
CA LYS A 40 -18.75 3.50 2.40
C LYS A 40 -19.39 3.47 3.79
N GLN A 41 -18.56 3.45 4.82
CA GLN A 41 -18.98 3.57 6.21
C GLN A 41 -18.10 4.59 6.92
N ARG A 42 -18.72 5.57 7.59
CA ARG A 42 -17.98 6.49 8.46
C ARG A 42 -17.77 5.84 9.82
N LEU A 43 -16.54 5.77 10.27
CA LEU A 43 -16.18 5.24 11.58
C LEU A 43 -16.36 6.32 12.66
N LYS A 44 -16.40 5.89 13.94
CA LYS A 44 -16.50 6.82 15.10
C LYS A 44 -15.37 7.86 15.14
N ASN A 45 -14.20 7.52 14.62
CA ASN A 45 -13.04 8.41 14.50
C ASN A 45 -13.10 9.35 13.28
N GLY A 46 -14.22 9.39 12.55
CA GLY A 46 -14.43 10.25 11.39
C GLY A 46 -13.86 9.73 10.06
N ARG A 47 -13.06 8.66 10.07
CA ARG A 47 -12.46 8.09 8.84
C ARG A 47 -13.50 7.33 8.02
N MET A 48 -13.33 7.36 6.70
CA MET A 48 -14.19 6.65 5.75
C MET A 48 -13.61 5.28 5.44
N HIS A 49 -14.36 4.23 5.77
CA HIS A 49 -14.02 2.85 5.45
C HIS A 49 -14.77 2.42 4.18
N ILE A 50 -14.09 1.68 3.30
CA ILE A 50 -14.70 1.07 2.12
C ILE A 50 -14.81 -0.44 2.35
N MET A 51 -16.04 -0.93 2.21
CA MET A 51 -16.40 -2.32 2.38
C MET A 51 -17.04 -2.84 1.10
N GLN A 52 -17.05 -4.15 0.91
CA GLN A 52 -17.71 -4.79 -0.23
C GLN A 52 -18.64 -5.91 0.21
N ARG A 53 -19.70 -6.10 -0.58
CA ARG A 53 -20.55 -7.28 -0.47
C ARG A 53 -20.07 -8.38 -1.41
N ALA A 54 -19.30 -9.34 -0.90
CA ALA A 54 -18.68 -10.40 -1.68
C ALA A 54 -18.89 -11.80 -1.06
N GLY A 55 -19.33 -12.78 -1.86
CA GLY A 55 -19.50 -14.17 -1.43
C GLY A 55 -20.96 -14.62 -1.32
N LYS A 56 -21.14 -15.86 -0.82
CA LYS A 56 -22.44 -16.54 -0.68
C LYS A 56 -22.96 -16.61 0.76
N ALA A 57 -22.20 -16.06 1.72
CA ALA A 57 -22.62 -16.04 3.12
C ALA A 57 -23.89 -15.19 3.28
N ARG A 58 -24.68 -15.46 4.34
CA ARG A 58 -25.91 -14.72 4.63
C ARG A 58 -25.68 -13.22 4.80
N TYR A 59 -24.53 -12.83 5.35
CA TYR A 59 -24.09 -11.43 5.47
C TYR A 59 -22.65 -11.29 4.97
N PRO A 60 -22.44 -11.24 3.65
CA PRO A 60 -21.11 -11.19 3.08
C PRO A 60 -20.62 -9.74 3.12
N ILE A 61 -20.00 -9.30 4.22
CA ILE A 61 -19.45 -7.94 4.35
C ILE A 61 -17.97 -8.07 4.67
N ASP A 62 -17.13 -7.58 3.76
CA ASP A 62 -15.67 -7.63 3.90
C ASP A 62 -15.04 -6.26 3.73
N VAL A 63 -13.88 -6.08 4.37
CA VAL A 63 -12.99 -4.95 4.12
C VAL A 63 -12.26 -5.14 2.81
N VAL A 64 -12.30 -4.14 1.93
CA VAL A 64 -11.62 -4.22 0.64
C VAL A 64 -10.13 -4.01 0.82
N LYS A 65 -9.34 -4.96 0.31
CA LYS A 65 -7.87 -4.96 0.39
C LYS A 65 -7.27 -4.90 -1.02
N VAL A 66 -6.28 -4.04 -1.21
CA VAL A 66 -5.46 -3.91 -2.42
C VAL A 66 -4.23 -4.81 -2.31
N PRO A 67 -3.93 -5.65 -3.32
CA PRO A 67 -2.69 -6.40 -3.35
C PRO A 67 -1.50 -5.47 -3.62
N ILE A 68 -0.57 -5.39 -2.66
CA ILE A 68 0.64 -4.54 -2.77
C ILE A 68 1.94 -5.33 -2.82
N GLY A 69 1.91 -6.66 -2.59
CA GLY A 69 3.13 -7.46 -2.43
C GLY A 69 4.07 -7.42 -3.63
N LYS A 70 3.54 -7.65 -4.83
CA LYS A 70 4.33 -7.60 -6.07
C LYS A 70 4.84 -6.19 -6.39
N PRO A 71 4.00 -5.13 -6.49
CA PRO A 71 4.49 -3.81 -6.85
C PRO A 71 5.50 -3.26 -5.84
N LEU A 72 5.38 -3.62 -4.55
CA LEU A 72 6.33 -3.21 -3.53
C LEU A 72 7.67 -3.94 -3.66
N THR A 73 7.65 -5.24 -3.97
CA THR A 73 8.88 -6.01 -4.24
C THR A 73 9.61 -5.45 -5.45
N ASP A 74 8.89 -5.16 -6.54
CA ASP A 74 9.46 -4.63 -7.77
C ASP A 74 10.04 -3.21 -7.57
N ALA A 75 9.37 -2.36 -6.77
CA ALA A 75 9.86 -1.04 -6.43
C ALA A 75 11.10 -1.10 -5.52
N PHE A 76 11.10 -2.02 -4.55
CA PHE A 76 12.25 -2.22 -3.66
C PHE A 76 13.48 -2.74 -4.42
N ALA A 77 13.29 -3.71 -5.31
CA ALA A 77 14.37 -4.22 -6.16
C ALA A 77 14.96 -3.12 -7.06
N ARG A 78 14.12 -2.23 -7.61
CA ARG A 78 14.56 -1.06 -8.38
C ARG A 78 15.37 -0.08 -7.53
N ALA A 79 14.92 0.19 -6.30
CA ALA A 79 15.63 1.10 -5.40
C ALA A 79 17.00 0.55 -4.94
N LEU A 80 17.13 -0.78 -4.82
CA LEU A 80 18.38 -1.42 -4.42
C LEU A 80 19.37 -1.68 -5.57
N LYS A 81 19.02 -1.33 -6.81
CA LYS A 81 19.85 -1.65 -7.97
C LYS A 81 21.29 -1.16 -7.83
N ASP A 82 21.46 0.07 -7.36
CA ASP A 82 22.78 0.73 -7.24
C ASP A 82 23.32 0.70 -5.80
N TYR A 83 22.55 0.11 -4.88
CA TYR A 83 22.89 0.00 -3.46
C TYR A 83 24.22 -0.72 -3.18
N PRO A 84 24.59 -1.84 -3.85
CA PRO A 84 25.84 -2.53 -3.51
C PRO A 84 27.08 -1.67 -3.82
N GLU A 85 27.07 -0.89 -4.89
CA GLU A 85 28.17 0.00 -5.25
C GLU A 85 28.29 1.18 -4.27
N GLN A 86 27.15 1.78 -3.92
CA GLN A 86 27.10 2.85 -2.90
C GLN A 86 27.57 2.34 -1.54
N LEU A 87 27.14 1.14 -1.14
CA LEU A 87 27.53 0.53 0.12
C LEU A 87 29.04 0.24 0.16
N GLN A 88 29.64 -0.26 -0.94
CA GLN A 88 31.08 -0.48 -1.00
C GLN A 88 31.87 0.83 -0.90
N ALA A 89 31.43 1.88 -1.60
CA ALA A 89 32.08 3.18 -1.55
C ALA A 89 32.00 3.80 -0.14
N GLU A 90 30.84 3.69 0.52
CA GLU A 90 30.64 4.21 1.86
C GLU A 90 31.39 3.39 2.92
N LEU A 91 31.40 2.07 2.81
CA LEU A 91 32.17 1.19 3.69
C LEU A 91 33.67 1.46 3.56
N SER A 92 34.18 1.62 2.34
CA SER A 92 35.59 1.94 2.08
C SER A 92 35.98 3.29 2.69
N ARG A 93 35.13 4.32 2.55
CA ARG A 93 35.33 5.63 3.19
C ARG A 93 35.35 5.52 4.71
N GLN A 94 34.42 4.76 5.30
CA GLN A 94 34.37 4.56 6.75
C GLN A 94 35.60 3.81 7.26
N LEU A 95 36.03 2.74 6.57
CA LEU A 95 37.25 2.01 6.88
C LEU A 95 38.49 2.93 6.86
N ILE A 96 38.68 3.70 5.79
CA ILE A 96 39.79 4.67 5.69
C ILE A 96 39.73 5.69 6.84
N SER A 97 38.54 6.19 7.17
CA SER A 97 38.38 7.14 8.27
C SER A 97 38.71 6.52 9.63
N SER A 98 38.39 5.24 9.84
CA SER A 98 38.67 4.52 11.08
C SER A 98 40.15 4.19 11.25
N LEU A 99 40.86 3.91 10.14
CA LEU A 99 42.30 3.62 10.13
C LEU A 99 43.17 4.88 10.20
N ARG A 100 42.60 6.06 9.94
CA ARG A 100 43.26 7.37 10.06
C ARG A 100 43.11 8.01 11.45
N ARG A 101 42.34 7.39 12.35
CA ARG A 101 42.23 7.79 13.76
C ARG A 101 43.29 7.05 14.57
#